data_AF-S3L7B2-F1
#
_entry.id   AF-S3L7B2-F1
#
_cell.length_a   1.000
_cell.length_b   1.000
_cell.length_c   1.000
_cell.angle_alpha   90.00
_cell.angle_beta   90.00
_cell.angle_gamma   90.00
#
_symmetry.space_group_name_H-M   'P 1'
#
loop_
_entity.id
_entity.type
_entity.pdbx_description
1 polymer ?
#
loop_
_entity_poly.entity_id
_entity_poly.type
_entity_poly.pdbx_seq_one_letter_code
_entity_poly.pdbx_strand_id
1 'polypeptide(L)'
;MTEKEIITFLKMNIEPIVDDIYGCIYQASVVLRDNVIIPCVKFSCADTYIDLAIRRFKEEKENKIFLNNEENSYRQIVSHFCIEHNIIDSKKIVRIERSRYSFPIEILNQIRGETLMSWTGFVVKMRDGNYFNFGTAFSFSFFDLPENYNFSDIAEVINHSYIDNSGKIQNYRKTGLKNFSGAKIYREKDYFNCYLKGL
;
A
#
# COMPACT_ATOMS: atom_id res chain seq x y z
N MET A 1 4.92 -17.68 -16.74
CA MET A 1 6.05 -17.66 -15.80
C MET A 1 5.79 -18.67 -14.70
N THR A 2 6.80 -19.39 -14.22
CA THR A 2 6.67 -20.27 -13.05
C THR A 2 6.78 -19.45 -11.76
N GLU A 3 6.28 -20.00 -10.65
CA GLU A 3 6.37 -19.34 -9.34
C GLU A 3 7.83 -19.08 -8.92
N LYS A 4 8.74 -20.00 -9.24
CA LYS A 4 10.17 -19.82 -9.00
C LYS A 4 10.75 -18.63 -9.78
N GLU A 5 10.38 -18.51 -11.06
CA GLU A 5 10.80 -17.36 -11.89
C GLU A 5 10.24 -16.04 -11.37
N ILE A 6 8.99 -16.03 -10.88
CA ILE A 6 8.38 -14.87 -10.21
C ILE A 6 9.23 -14.48 -8.99
N ILE A 7 9.48 -15.41 -8.07
CA ILE A 7 10.24 -15.15 -6.84
C ILE A 7 11.64 -14.63 -7.17
N THR A 8 12.33 -15.25 -8.12
CA THR A 8 13.65 -14.81 -8.57
C THR A 8 13.61 -13.40 -9.12
N PHE A 9 12.64 -13.07 -9.98
CA PHE A 9 12.50 -11.73 -10.52
C PHE A 9 12.29 -10.69 -9.41
N LEU A 10 11.35 -10.96 -8.49
CA LEU A 10 11.03 -10.05 -7.38
C LEU A 10 12.27 -9.78 -6.53
N LYS A 11 12.95 -10.83 -6.06
CA LYS A 11 14.15 -10.69 -5.19
C LYS A 11 15.33 -9.99 -5.87
N MET A 12 15.46 -10.11 -7.19
CA MET A 12 16.57 -9.50 -7.93
C MET A 12 16.31 -8.07 -8.39
N ASN A 13 15.04 -7.70 -8.61
CA ASN A 13 14.72 -6.46 -9.35
C ASN A 13 13.82 -5.48 -8.60
N ILE A 14 13.14 -5.94 -7.54
CA ILE A 14 12.18 -5.17 -6.75
C ILE A 14 12.69 -5.08 -5.31
N GLU A 15 12.73 -3.87 -4.79
CA GLU A 15 13.12 -3.63 -3.41
C GLU A 15 12.03 -4.15 -2.46
N PRO A 16 12.39 -4.96 -1.43
CA PRO A 16 11.42 -5.47 -0.48
C PRO A 16 11.04 -4.41 0.55
N ILE A 17 9.75 -4.33 0.86
CA ILE A 17 9.24 -3.61 2.04
C ILE A 17 9.10 -4.65 3.15
N VAL A 18 9.82 -4.45 4.26
CA VAL A 18 9.76 -5.34 5.42
C VAL A 18 8.60 -4.90 6.32
N ASP A 19 7.68 -5.81 6.60
CA ASP A 19 6.53 -5.61 7.47
C ASP A 19 6.52 -6.67 8.57
N ASP A 20 6.34 -6.24 9.82
CA ASP A 20 6.39 -7.13 11.00
C ASP A 20 5.24 -8.16 11.03
N ILE A 21 4.14 -7.88 10.32
CA ILE A 21 2.94 -8.72 10.28
C ILE A 21 2.95 -9.62 9.05
N TYR A 22 3.31 -9.07 7.89
CA TYR A 22 3.19 -9.72 6.59
C TYR A 22 4.52 -10.18 5.99
N GLY A 23 5.64 -9.94 6.67
CA GLY A 23 6.98 -10.28 6.21
C GLY A 23 7.45 -9.37 5.06
N CYS A 24 8.28 -9.93 4.16
CA CYS A 24 8.74 -9.20 2.99
C CYS A 24 7.62 -9.05 1.96
N ILE A 25 7.35 -7.81 1.58
CA ILE A 25 6.38 -7.42 0.57
C ILE A 25 7.12 -6.89 -0.66
N TYR A 26 6.71 -7.33 -1.84
CA TYR A 26 7.21 -6.79 -3.10
C TYR A 26 6.06 -6.18 -3.89
N GLN A 27 6.32 -5.03 -4.53
CA GLN A 27 5.31 -4.28 -5.27
C GLN A 27 5.68 -4.21 -6.74
N ALA A 28 4.80 -4.69 -7.61
CA ALA A 28 5.07 -4.78 -9.04
C ALA A 28 3.80 -4.65 -9.86
N SER A 29 3.95 -4.50 -11.17
CA SER A 29 2.88 -4.70 -12.14
C SER A 29 2.99 -6.09 -12.75
N VAL A 30 1.86 -6.63 -13.21
CA VAL A 30 1.82 -7.95 -13.85
C VAL A 30 1.06 -7.87 -15.17
N VAL A 31 1.46 -8.72 -16.10
CA VAL A 31 0.69 -9.02 -17.31
C VAL A 31 0.14 -10.43 -17.17
N LEU A 32 -1.17 -10.58 -17.39
CA LEU A 32 -1.87 -11.86 -17.35
C LEU A 32 -1.89 -12.52 -18.74
N ARG A 33 -2.26 -13.81 -18.79
CA ARG A 33 -2.31 -14.60 -20.05
C ARG A 33 -3.21 -14.02 -21.14
N ASP A 34 -4.23 -13.27 -20.76
CA ASP A 34 -5.16 -12.57 -21.66
C ASP A 34 -4.69 -11.15 -22.05
N ASN A 35 -3.43 -10.82 -21.74
CA ASN A 35 -2.81 -9.51 -21.92
C ASN A 35 -3.40 -8.38 -21.06
N VAL A 36 -4.24 -8.70 -20.06
CA VAL A 36 -4.65 -7.72 -19.07
C VAL A 36 -3.44 -7.31 -18.22
N ILE A 37 -3.25 -6.00 -18.06
CA ILE A 37 -2.20 -5.43 -17.21
C ILE A 37 -2.84 -5.02 -15.89
N ILE A 38 -2.29 -5.54 -14.79
CA ILE A 38 -2.65 -5.11 -13.44
C ILE A 38 -1.47 -4.32 -12.89
N PRO A 39 -1.57 -2.99 -12.75
CA PRO A 39 -0.42 -2.15 -12.48
C PRO A 39 0.02 -2.16 -11.00
N CYS A 40 -0.86 -2.63 -10.10
CA CYS A 40 -0.66 -2.62 -8.66
C CYS A 40 -0.87 -4.02 -8.09
N VAL A 41 0.21 -4.79 -7.95
CA VAL A 41 0.18 -6.12 -7.33
C VAL A 41 1.18 -6.19 -6.18
N LYS A 42 0.65 -6.55 -5.02
CA LYS A 42 1.41 -6.80 -3.79
C LYS A 42 1.70 -8.30 -3.70
N PHE A 43 2.98 -8.66 -3.73
CA PHE A 43 3.44 -10.03 -3.52
C PHE A 43 3.89 -10.21 -2.08
N SER A 44 3.37 -11.26 -1.42
CA SER A 44 3.69 -11.59 -0.03
C SER A 44 3.88 -13.10 0.13
N CYS A 45 4.62 -13.50 1.17
CA CYS A 45 4.81 -14.91 1.49
C CYS A 45 3.48 -15.54 1.94
N ALA A 46 3.12 -16.65 1.30
CA ALA A 46 1.89 -17.38 1.61
C ALA A 46 1.92 -17.95 3.03
N ASP A 47 3.07 -18.46 3.47
CA ASP A 47 3.21 -19.10 4.78
C ASP A 47 3.00 -18.09 5.91
N THR A 48 3.59 -16.88 5.79
CA THR A 48 3.36 -15.79 6.75
C THR A 48 1.89 -15.38 6.85
N TYR A 49 1.19 -15.31 5.71
CA TYR A 49 -0.24 -14.96 5.69
C TYR A 49 -1.10 -16.06 6.32
N ILE A 50 -0.79 -17.34 6.04
CA ILE A 50 -1.47 -18.50 6.63
C ILE A 50 -1.25 -18.54 8.15
N ASP A 51 -0.01 -18.34 8.61
CA ASP A 51 0.33 -18.33 10.03
C ASP A 51 -0.39 -17.20 10.78
N LEU A 52 -0.49 -16.02 10.16
CA LEU A 52 -1.27 -14.90 10.69
C LEU A 52 -2.75 -15.28 10.84
N ALA A 53 -3.35 -15.90 9.81
CA ALA A 53 -4.75 -16.34 9.85
C ALA A 53 -4.98 -17.37 10.98
N ILE A 54 -4.13 -18.40 11.06
CA ILE A 54 -4.19 -19.42 12.12
C ILE A 54 -4.08 -18.78 13.51
N ARG A 55 -3.14 -17.85 13.68
CA ARG A 55 -2.96 -17.13 14.94
C ARG A 55 -4.23 -16.37 15.32
N ARG A 56 -4.81 -15.58 14.40
CA ARG A 56 -6.04 -14.81 14.65
C ARG A 56 -7.23 -15.71 14.98
N PHE A 57 -7.37 -16.85 14.29
CA PHE A 57 -8.42 -17.82 14.61
C PHE A 57 -8.26 -18.44 16.01
N LYS A 58 -7.03 -18.67 16.47
CA LYS A 58 -6.77 -19.19 17.83
C LYS A 58 -7.02 -18.13 18.90
N GLU A 59 -6.53 -16.90 18.68
CA GLU A 59 -6.72 -15.77 19.59
C GLU A 59 -8.21 -15.50 19.84
N GLU A 60 -9.04 -15.55 18.79
CA GLU A 60 -10.49 -15.39 18.90
C GLU A 60 -11.13 -16.53 19.70
N LYS A 61 -10.78 -17.79 19.40
CA LYS A 61 -11.30 -18.95 20.14
C LYS A 61 -10.93 -18.95 21.62
N GLU A 62 -9.80 -18.36 21.97
CA GLU A 62 -9.31 -18.23 23.35
C GLU A 62 -9.86 -16.97 24.05
N ASN A 63 -10.78 -16.22 23.42
CA ASN A 63 -11.31 -14.93 23.90
C ASN A 63 -10.21 -13.91 24.25
N LYS A 64 -9.06 -13.98 23.57
CA LYS A 64 -7.93 -13.06 23.78
C LYS A 64 -8.07 -11.75 23.01
N ILE A 65 -9.03 -11.67 22.10
CA ILE A 65 -9.28 -10.46 21.32
C ILE A 65 -10.23 -9.55 22.11
N PHE A 66 -9.77 -8.36 22.46
CA PHE A 66 -10.52 -7.35 23.24
C PHE A 66 -11.71 -6.73 22.48
N LEU A 67 -12.10 -7.26 21.31
CA LEU A 67 -13.32 -6.89 20.58
C LEU A 67 -14.53 -7.65 21.15
N ASN A 68 -14.62 -7.71 22.47
CA ASN A 68 -15.79 -8.24 23.16
C ASN A 68 -16.91 -7.22 23.02
N ASN A 69 -17.80 -7.42 22.04
CA ASN A 69 -19.24 -7.08 22.06
C ASN A 69 -19.95 -7.26 20.70
N GLU A 70 -19.28 -7.69 19.63
CA GLU A 70 -19.95 -7.93 18.34
C GLU A 70 -20.43 -9.39 18.19
N GLU A 71 -21.69 -9.55 17.77
CA GLU A 71 -22.24 -10.85 17.42
C GLU A 71 -21.47 -11.41 16.22
N ASN A 72 -20.81 -12.56 16.38
CA ASN A 72 -20.12 -13.33 15.33
C ASN A 72 -18.72 -12.83 14.88
N SER A 73 -17.89 -12.35 15.81
CA SER A 73 -16.47 -12.00 15.64
C SER A 73 -15.65 -13.04 14.84
N TYR A 74 -15.79 -14.34 15.15
CA TYR A 74 -15.09 -15.40 14.41
C TYR A 74 -15.41 -15.40 12.91
N ARG A 75 -16.69 -15.18 12.54
CA ARG A 75 -17.09 -15.10 11.13
C ARG A 75 -16.50 -13.87 10.44
N GLN A 76 -16.33 -12.76 11.15
CA GLN A 76 -15.67 -11.58 10.60
C GLN A 76 -14.19 -11.86 10.31
N ILE A 77 -13.48 -12.53 11.22
CA ILE A 77 -12.08 -12.94 10.98
C ILE A 77 -12.00 -13.90 9.78
N VAL A 78 -12.91 -14.87 9.69
CA VAL A 78 -12.96 -15.77 8.52
C VAL A 78 -13.25 -14.98 7.23
N SER A 79 -14.19 -14.03 7.25
CA SER A 79 -14.49 -13.15 6.11
C SER A 79 -13.23 -12.42 5.64
N HIS A 80 -12.50 -11.81 6.57
CA HIS A 80 -11.28 -11.09 6.29
C HIS A 80 -10.27 -11.92 5.50
N PHE A 81 -9.94 -13.12 5.99
CA PHE A 81 -8.93 -13.97 5.36
C PHE A 81 -9.42 -14.73 4.11
N CYS A 82 -10.73 -14.82 3.88
CA CYS A 82 -11.27 -15.62 2.78
C CYS A 82 -11.80 -14.78 1.60
N ILE A 83 -12.37 -13.60 1.84
CA ILE A 83 -13.14 -12.88 0.80
C ILE A 83 -12.87 -11.37 0.69
N GLU A 84 -12.28 -10.73 1.70
CA GLU A 84 -12.12 -9.26 1.68
C GLU A 84 -10.97 -8.78 0.79
N HIS A 85 -10.10 -9.68 0.35
CA HIS A 85 -8.95 -9.34 -0.48
C HIS A 85 -9.17 -9.69 -1.95
N ASN A 86 -8.77 -8.76 -2.82
CA ASN A 86 -8.61 -9.04 -4.24
C ASN A 86 -7.32 -9.84 -4.44
N ILE A 87 -7.43 -11.10 -4.91
CA ILE A 87 -6.28 -12.01 -5.05
C ILE A 87 -6.12 -12.43 -6.51
N ILE A 88 -4.88 -12.36 -7.01
CA ILE A 88 -4.50 -12.88 -8.33
C ILE A 88 -3.84 -14.25 -8.17
N ASP A 89 -4.27 -15.19 -9.00
CA ASP A 89 -3.61 -16.49 -9.16
C ASP A 89 -2.26 -16.33 -9.90
N SER A 90 -1.18 -16.68 -9.22
CA SER A 90 0.19 -16.60 -9.74
C SER A 90 0.37 -17.37 -11.05
N LYS A 91 -0.39 -18.45 -11.26
CA LYS A 91 -0.33 -19.27 -12.49
C LYS A 91 -0.79 -18.51 -13.73
N LYS A 92 -1.59 -17.44 -13.56
CA LYS A 92 -2.08 -16.59 -14.66
C LYS A 92 -1.07 -15.53 -15.07
N ILE A 93 -0.01 -15.31 -14.31
CA ILE A 93 1.00 -14.30 -14.58
C ILE A 93 1.95 -14.80 -15.68
N VAL A 94 2.07 -14.02 -16.76
CA VAL A 94 3.03 -14.28 -17.84
C VAL A 94 4.27 -13.42 -17.74
N ARG A 95 4.16 -12.21 -17.16
CA ARG A 95 5.26 -11.26 -17.03
C ARG A 95 5.07 -10.38 -15.79
N ILE A 96 6.18 -9.98 -15.18
CA ILE A 96 6.23 -9.00 -14.09
C ILE A 96 7.11 -7.83 -14.53
N GLU A 97 6.70 -6.63 -14.15
CA GLU A 97 7.39 -5.38 -14.43
C GLU A 97 7.41 -4.51 -13.17
N ARG A 98 8.29 -3.50 -13.13
CA ARG A 98 8.26 -2.50 -12.05
C ARG A 98 6.95 -1.71 -12.14
N SER A 99 6.25 -1.57 -11.01
CA SER A 99 5.05 -0.74 -10.98
C SER A 99 5.43 0.74 -10.99
N ARG A 100 4.79 1.52 -11.88
CA ARG A 100 4.89 2.98 -11.88
C ARG A 100 4.22 3.65 -10.68
N TYR A 101 3.49 2.90 -9.86
CA TYR A 101 2.73 3.39 -8.70
C TYR A 101 3.34 2.95 -7.37
N SER A 102 4.43 2.16 -7.38
CA SER A 102 5.15 1.75 -6.16
C SER A 102 6.12 2.85 -5.72
N PHE A 103 5.94 3.36 -4.51
CA PHE A 103 6.92 4.28 -3.93
C PHE A 103 8.24 3.55 -3.63
N PRO A 104 9.39 4.17 -3.93
CA PRO A 104 10.68 3.73 -3.40
C PRO A 104 10.67 3.71 -1.87
N ILE A 105 11.40 2.77 -1.26
CA ILE A 105 11.39 2.62 0.21
C ILE A 105 11.91 3.89 0.90
N GLU A 106 12.84 4.60 0.27
CA GLU A 106 13.42 5.82 0.82
C GLU A 106 12.39 6.95 0.93
N ILE A 107 11.39 6.96 0.03
CA ILE A 107 10.27 7.91 0.11
C ILE A 107 9.25 7.44 1.16
N LEU A 108 8.91 6.15 1.19
CA LEU A 108 7.99 5.60 2.18
C LEU A 108 8.46 5.88 3.61
N ASN A 109 9.75 5.70 3.88
CA ASN A 109 10.36 5.94 5.19
C ASN A 109 10.35 7.42 5.62
N GLN A 110 10.14 8.35 4.69
CA GLN A 110 9.97 9.77 5.02
C GLN A 110 8.55 10.10 5.44
N ILE A 111 7.55 9.29 5.06
CA ILE A 111 6.16 9.56 5.36
C ILE A 111 5.87 9.21 6.81
N ARG A 112 5.38 10.20 7.57
CA ARG A 112 5.02 10.05 8.97
C ARG A 112 3.52 9.93 9.08
N GLY A 113 3.06 8.72 9.40
CA GLY A 113 1.67 8.43 9.68
C GLY A 113 1.12 9.27 10.82
N GLU A 114 -0.18 9.51 10.79
CA GLU A 114 -0.90 10.18 11.87
C GLU A 114 -1.93 9.25 12.50
N THR A 115 -1.93 9.18 13.83
CA THR A 115 -2.85 8.35 14.61
C THR A 115 -4.18 9.05 14.88
N LEU A 116 -4.31 10.33 14.54
CA LEU A 116 -5.53 11.11 14.71
C LEU A 116 -6.31 11.13 13.38
N MET A 117 -7.57 10.68 13.42
CA MET A 117 -8.56 10.84 12.35
C MET A 117 -8.37 10.02 11.07
N SER A 118 -7.60 8.94 11.09
CA SER A 118 -7.58 7.97 10.00
C SER A 118 -7.14 8.52 8.63
N TRP A 119 -6.38 9.61 8.64
CA TRP A 119 -5.92 10.31 7.44
C TRP A 119 -4.47 10.76 7.62
N THR A 120 -3.62 10.40 6.66
CA THR A 120 -2.24 10.90 6.58
C THR A 120 -2.11 11.76 5.34
N GLY A 121 -1.93 13.07 5.52
CA GLY A 121 -1.69 14.03 4.44
C GLY A 121 -0.24 14.49 4.41
N PHE A 122 0.30 14.69 3.21
CA PHE A 122 1.65 15.22 3.04
C PHE A 122 1.78 15.94 1.69
N VAL A 123 2.72 16.87 1.60
CA VAL A 123 3.08 17.53 0.34
C VAL A 123 4.37 16.92 -0.17
N VAL A 124 4.40 16.59 -1.46
CA VAL A 124 5.60 16.15 -2.15
C VAL A 124 6.17 17.32 -2.93
N LYS A 125 7.45 17.63 -2.70
CA LYS A 125 8.22 18.57 -3.52
C LYS A 125 8.99 17.79 -4.57
N MET A 126 8.84 18.19 -5.82
CA MET A 126 9.56 17.65 -6.95
C MET A 126 10.87 18.40 -7.19
N ARG A 127 11.81 17.78 -7.90
CA ARG A 127 13.14 18.34 -8.19
C ARG A 127 13.11 19.61 -9.04
N ASP A 128 12.06 19.79 -9.83
CA ASP A 128 11.81 21.01 -10.61
C ASP A 128 11.18 22.15 -9.79
N GLY A 129 10.92 21.91 -8.50
CA GLY A 129 10.34 22.88 -7.58
C GLY A 129 8.81 22.86 -7.52
N ASN A 130 8.14 21.98 -8.28
CA ASN A 130 6.69 21.82 -8.18
C ASN A 130 6.28 21.09 -6.90
N TYR A 131 5.08 21.38 -6.41
CA TYR A 131 4.53 20.79 -5.19
C TYR A 131 3.17 20.14 -5.47
N PHE A 132 2.93 18.98 -4.85
CA PHE A 132 1.70 18.25 -5.01
C PHE A 132 1.18 17.71 -3.68
N ASN A 133 -0.13 17.80 -3.47
CA ASN A 133 -0.79 17.21 -2.32
C ASN A 133 -0.94 15.70 -2.49
N PHE A 134 -0.55 14.97 -1.46
CA PHE A 134 -0.76 13.54 -1.34
C PHE A 134 -1.51 13.23 -0.05
N GLY A 135 -2.18 12.09 -0.03
CA GLY A 135 -2.64 11.53 1.24
C GLY A 135 -3.28 10.17 1.10
N THR A 136 -3.44 9.51 2.23
CA THR A 136 -3.99 8.16 2.32
C THR A 136 -4.79 7.91 3.58
N ALA A 137 -5.80 7.05 3.47
CA ALA A 137 -6.57 6.52 4.58
C ALA A 137 -6.07 5.09 4.94
N PHE A 138 -4.78 4.97 5.27
CA PHE A 138 -4.09 3.75 5.73
C PHE A 138 -3.50 2.78 4.68
N SER A 139 -3.50 3.11 3.39
CA SER A 139 -2.81 2.30 2.39
C SER A 139 -1.58 3.01 1.84
N PHE A 140 -0.40 2.45 2.10
CA PHE A 140 0.86 2.99 1.59
C PHE A 140 1.46 2.16 0.44
N SER A 141 0.71 1.20 -0.10
CA SER A 141 1.28 0.23 -1.05
C SER A 141 1.50 0.82 -2.44
N PHE A 142 0.54 1.57 -2.96
CA PHE A 142 0.64 2.16 -4.29
C PHE A 142 0.01 3.54 -4.26
N PHE A 143 0.59 4.50 -4.96
CA PHE A 143 0.07 5.87 -5.05
C PHE A 143 0.03 6.36 -6.49
N ASP A 144 -0.93 7.23 -6.75
CA ASP A 144 -0.96 7.98 -7.99
C ASP A 144 0.17 9.00 -8.07
N LEU A 145 0.47 9.45 -9.29
CA LEU A 145 1.44 10.50 -9.56
C LEU A 145 0.85 11.53 -10.53
N PRO A 146 1.31 12.80 -10.46
CA PRO A 146 1.03 13.76 -11.51
C PRO A 146 1.53 13.25 -12.88
N GLU A 147 0.84 13.65 -13.96
CA GLU A 147 1.26 13.30 -15.31
C GLU A 147 2.69 13.75 -15.60
N ASN A 148 3.47 12.89 -16.25
CA ASN A 148 4.88 13.10 -16.59
C ASN A 148 5.87 13.13 -15.42
N TYR A 149 5.43 12.76 -14.20
CA TYR A 149 6.33 12.56 -13.06
C TYR A 149 6.56 11.08 -12.75
N ASN A 150 7.73 10.81 -12.18
CA ASN A 150 8.12 9.55 -11.57
C ASN A 150 8.52 9.78 -10.11
N PHE A 151 8.54 8.72 -9.30
CA PHE A 151 8.98 8.83 -7.91
C PHE A 151 10.45 9.25 -7.75
N SER A 152 11.29 9.01 -8.75
CA SER A 152 12.68 9.51 -8.78
C SER A 152 12.77 11.04 -8.83
N ASP A 153 11.69 11.71 -9.23
CA ASP A 153 11.61 13.16 -9.34
C ASP A 153 11.28 13.83 -8.00
N ILE A 154 11.00 13.03 -6.97
CA ILE A 154 10.74 13.52 -5.62
C ILE A 154 12.04 13.99 -4.99
N ALA A 155 12.02 15.22 -4.48
CA ALA A 155 13.11 15.82 -3.73
C ALA A 155 12.88 15.73 -2.21
N GLU A 156 11.63 15.92 -1.76
CA GLU A 156 11.31 16.01 -0.33
C GLU A 156 9.84 15.66 -0.05
N VAL A 157 9.59 15.04 1.11
CA VAL A 157 8.26 14.84 1.68
C VAL A 157 8.04 15.79 2.87
N ILE A 158 7.06 16.68 2.74
CA ILE A 158 6.65 17.62 3.79
C ILE A 158 5.42 17.03 4.49
N ASN A 159 5.67 16.40 5.64
CA ASN A 159 4.64 15.71 6.41
C ASN A 159 3.66 16.65 7.09
N HIS A 160 2.45 16.15 7.32
CA HIS A 160 1.38 16.84 8.03
C HIS A 160 0.97 18.18 7.38
N SER A 161 1.04 18.23 6.06
CA SER A 161 0.88 19.44 5.26
C SER A 161 -0.03 19.27 4.05
N TYR A 162 -0.50 20.40 3.53
CA TYR A 162 -1.25 20.53 2.27
C TYR A 162 -1.02 21.90 1.64
N ILE A 163 -1.25 22.02 0.34
CA ILE A 163 -1.27 23.25 -0.43
C ILE A 163 -2.71 23.74 -0.43
N ASP A 164 -2.94 24.95 0.07
CA ASP A 164 -4.25 25.60 0.08
C ASP A 164 -4.59 26.24 -1.28
N ASN A 165 -5.80 26.79 -1.40
CA ASN A 165 -6.27 27.44 -2.63
C ASN A 165 -5.46 28.70 -3.01
N SER A 166 -4.65 29.24 -2.11
CA SER A 166 -3.72 30.35 -2.40
C SER A 166 -2.34 29.87 -2.89
N GLY A 167 -2.14 28.55 -3.00
CA GLY A 167 -0.86 27.95 -3.37
C GLY A 167 0.15 27.88 -2.23
N LYS A 168 -0.27 28.15 -0.98
CA LYS A 168 0.64 28.12 0.18
C LYS A 168 0.59 26.77 0.87
N ILE A 169 1.75 26.29 1.30
CA ILE A 169 1.86 25.09 2.12
C ILE A 169 1.45 25.43 3.55
N GLN A 170 0.42 24.75 4.02
CA GLN A 170 -0.12 24.83 5.36
C GLN A 170 0.17 23.54 6.12
N ASN A 171 0.26 23.65 7.45
CA ASN A 171 0.31 22.49 8.33
C ASN A 171 -1.10 22.23 8.88
N TYR A 172 -1.69 21.07 8.58
CA TYR A 172 -3.07 20.78 8.97
C TYR A 172 -3.21 20.42 10.46
N ARG A 173 -2.11 20.10 11.18
CA ARG A 173 -2.18 20.00 12.66
C ARG A 173 -2.47 21.34 13.33
N LYS A 174 -2.14 22.45 12.66
CA LYS A 174 -2.41 23.82 13.13
C LYS A 174 -3.74 24.37 12.61
N THR A 175 -4.07 24.07 11.36
CA THR A 175 -5.20 24.68 10.65
C THR A 175 -6.45 23.80 10.58
N GLY A 176 -6.33 22.51 10.94
CA GLY A 176 -7.36 21.51 10.75
C GLY A 176 -7.53 21.10 9.28
N LEU A 177 -8.29 20.03 9.04
CA LEU A 177 -8.55 19.50 7.69
C LEU A 177 -9.67 20.26 6.94
N LYS A 178 -10.22 21.34 7.50
CA LYS A 178 -11.36 22.07 6.91
C LYS A 178 -11.01 22.81 5.61
N ASN A 179 -9.74 23.15 5.41
CA ASN A 179 -9.24 23.85 4.22
C ASN A 179 -8.70 22.89 3.14
N PHE A 180 -8.89 21.59 3.31
CA PHE A 180 -8.48 20.55 2.34
C PHE A 180 -9.47 20.43 1.17
N SER A 181 -10.62 21.08 1.24
CA SER A 181 -11.71 20.95 0.26
C SER A 181 -11.37 21.69 -1.06
N GLY A 182 -11.27 20.92 -2.14
CA GLY A 182 -11.11 21.44 -3.50
C GLY A 182 -9.71 21.32 -4.10
N ALA A 183 -8.68 21.06 -3.29
CA ALA A 183 -7.35 20.80 -3.81
C ALA A 183 -7.25 19.38 -4.39
N LYS A 184 -6.56 19.22 -5.54
CA LYS A 184 -6.27 17.89 -6.09
C LYS A 184 -5.33 17.15 -5.14
N ILE A 185 -5.71 15.94 -4.72
CA ILE A 185 -4.92 15.07 -3.84
C ILE A 185 -4.59 13.80 -4.63
N TYR A 186 -3.31 13.47 -4.72
CA TYR A 186 -2.87 12.18 -5.23
C TYR A 186 -3.03 11.13 -4.13
N ARG A 187 -3.84 10.12 -4.43
CA ARG A 187 -4.30 9.11 -3.49
C ARG A 187 -3.61 7.78 -3.72
N GLU A 188 -3.74 6.91 -2.73
CA GLU A 188 -3.49 5.50 -2.86
C GLU A 188 -4.24 4.89 -4.06
N LYS A 189 -3.67 3.84 -4.65
CA LYS A 189 -4.28 3.05 -5.72
C LYS A 189 -4.75 1.71 -5.15
N ASP A 190 -5.89 1.24 -5.66
CA ASP A 190 -6.33 -0.13 -5.42
C ASP A 190 -5.30 -1.12 -5.97
N TYR A 191 -5.20 -2.26 -5.30
CA TYR A 191 -4.24 -3.29 -5.64
C TYR A 191 -4.80 -4.68 -5.42
N PHE A 192 -4.10 -5.64 -6.01
CA PHE A 192 -4.35 -7.07 -5.81
C PHE A 192 -3.21 -7.69 -5.02
N ASN A 193 -3.52 -8.69 -4.21
CA ASN A 193 -2.54 -9.53 -3.54
C ASN A 193 -2.19 -10.73 -4.41
N CYS A 194 -0.95 -11.21 -4.32
CA CYS A 194 -0.52 -12.48 -4.87
C CYS A 194 0.38 -13.17 -3.84
N TYR A 195 -0.10 -14.27 -3.28
CA TYR A 195 0.61 -15.02 -2.24
C TYR A 195 1.43 -16.15 -2.87
N LEU A 196 2.73 -16.19 -2.55
CA LEU A 196 3.68 -17.16 -3.12
C LEU A 196 4.33 -17.96 -1.99
N LYS A 197 4.50 -19.27 -2.18
CA LYS A 197 5.21 -20.15 -1.23
C LYS A 197 6.71 -19.98 -1.39
N GLY A 198 7.43 -19.80 -0.29
CA GLY A 198 8.89 -19.64 -0.29
C GLY A 198 9.41 -18.29 -0.83
N LEU A 199 8.54 -17.28 -0.90
CA LEU A 199 8.95 -15.89 -1.08
C LEU A 199 9.62 -15.38 0.19
#